data_AF-A0A3D8R4G5-F1
#
_entry.id   AF-A0A3D8R4G5-F1
#
_cell.length_a   1.000
_cell.length_b   1.000
_cell.length_c   1.000
_cell.angle_alpha   90.00
_cell.angle_beta   90.00
_cell.angle_gamma   90.00
#
_symmetry.space_group_name_H-M   'P 1'
#
loop_
_entity.id
_entity.type
_entity.pdbx_description
1 polymer ?
#
loop_
_entity_poly.entity_id
_entity_poly.type
_entity_poly.pdbx_seq_one_letter_code
_entity_poly.pdbx_strand_id
1 'polypeptide(L)'
;MAPSIEVSYPAAAASDLLSSTNLPKSTINLEILEIPPETDHDDSSSSSDLTLDHDPLATERSRLRQHLGLDSAHSPQTQPLFFVERVPDTNTASVSCNLPGCTAGINPGALRLALNPGMGGEAWFRSSSDYYHISCFERLADFTQSAYLNRLVPLTRNTFKLRGLKASSVSDGSYLLPGGVERLILEWKVRRGMEIDKRDGVFNPSYYELDPSVRALLYEAGSRGYWPTGRPAGLDMFEYYTLARTVAVNEVGKGNEEWNLFDAFLDDKDECGGRHDLSEMLGRWDRGMVLASAAEKKDLEAQDVLSTIAIRAIKRLSTVPVPQVGYNRIWS
;
A
#
# COMPACT_ATOMS: atom_id res chain seq x y z
N MET A 1 6.60 4.73 -6.79
CA MET A 1 6.70 3.86 -7.98
C MET A 1 5.29 3.35 -8.28
N ALA A 2 4.51 3.92 -9.20
CA ALA A 2 4.83 4.61 -10.47
C ALA A 2 5.71 3.74 -11.40
N PRO A 3 5.45 3.73 -12.71
CA PRO A 3 5.67 2.60 -13.62
C PRO A 3 7.15 2.24 -13.76
N SER A 4 7.41 0.96 -14.02
CA SER A 4 8.75 0.41 -14.25
C SER A 4 9.38 1.02 -15.50
N ILE A 5 10.24 2.02 -15.29
CA ILE A 5 11.21 2.50 -16.28
C ILE A 5 12.52 1.78 -15.98
N GLU A 6 13.02 1.00 -16.93
CA GLU A 6 14.36 0.43 -16.87
C GLU A 6 15.40 1.55 -16.91
N VAL A 7 16.17 1.68 -15.84
CA VAL A 7 17.38 2.51 -15.82
C VAL A 7 18.57 1.60 -16.06
N SER A 8 19.17 1.71 -17.23
CA SER A 8 20.45 1.09 -17.57
C SER A 8 21.55 1.69 -16.70
N TYR A 9 22.20 0.86 -15.88
CA TYR A 9 23.42 1.26 -15.16
C TYR A 9 24.62 1.24 -16.12
N PRO A 10 25.49 2.26 -16.13
CA PRO A 10 26.78 2.14 -16.78
C PRO A 10 27.70 1.23 -15.94
N ALA A 11 28.35 0.29 -16.61
CA ALA A 11 29.30 -0.64 -16.03
C ALA A 11 30.43 0.10 -15.30
N ALA A 12 30.68 -0.27 -14.04
CA ALA A 12 31.86 0.15 -13.31
C ALA A 12 33.09 -0.57 -13.90
N ALA A 13 33.93 0.19 -14.60
CA ALA A 13 35.30 -0.22 -14.89
C ALA A 13 36.11 -0.23 -13.59
N ALA A 14 36.94 -1.25 -13.44
CA ALA A 14 37.76 -1.48 -12.28
C ALA A 14 39.00 -0.57 -12.23
N SER A 15 39.40 -0.32 -10.98
CA SER A 15 40.76 -0.17 -10.45
C SER A 15 41.50 1.16 -10.49
N ASP A 16 41.96 1.48 -9.28
CA ASP A 16 43.18 2.18 -8.88
C ASP A 16 43.29 3.69 -9.14
N LEU A 17 43.25 4.46 -8.03
CA LEU A 17 44.40 5.26 -7.60
C LEU A 17 44.19 5.81 -6.17
N LEU A 18 45.18 5.53 -5.33
CA LEU A 18 45.45 6.09 -4.01
C LEU A 18 45.49 7.64 -4.05
N SER A 19 44.98 8.31 -3.02
CA SER A 19 45.82 9.16 -2.15
C SER A 19 45.01 9.82 -1.02
N SER A 20 45.52 9.60 0.19
CA SER A 20 45.38 10.38 1.42
C SER A 20 45.04 11.87 1.22
N THR A 21 44.05 12.38 1.98
CA THR A 21 44.24 13.62 2.75
C THR A 21 43.35 13.66 4.00
N ASN A 22 43.97 14.16 5.07
CA ASN A 22 43.54 14.20 6.46
C ASN A 22 42.42 15.20 6.75
N LEU A 23 41.49 14.85 7.66
CA LEU A 23 40.76 15.78 8.55
C LEU A 23 40.43 15.05 9.88
N PRO A 24 40.26 15.76 11.01
CA PRO A 24 40.78 15.36 12.31
C PRO A 24 39.80 14.58 13.20
N LYS A 25 40.36 13.65 13.97
CA LYS A 25 39.72 12.89 15.05
C LYS A 25 39.26 13.83 16.18
N SER A 26 37.97 13.82 16.48
CA SER A 26 37.44 14.34 17.75
C SER A 26 37.67 13.31 18.86
N THR A 27 38.59 13.60 19.76
CA THR A 27 38.87 12.84 20.98
C THR A 27 37.76 13.08 22.00
N ILE A 28 37.11 12.01 22.46
CA ILE A 28 36.22 12.05 23.63
C ILE A 28 37.08 11.71 24.86
N ASN A 29 37.18 12.65 25.80
CA ASN A 29 37.80 12.44 27.11
C ASN A 29 36.88 11.56 27.97
N LEU A 30 37.38 10.39 28.38
CA LEU A 30 36.78 9.58 29.42
C LEU A 30 37.49 9.92 30.74
N GLU A 31 36.83 10.71 31.58
CA GLU A 31 37.24 10.91 32.96
C GLU A 31 36.70 9.73 33.79
N ILE A 32 37.63 8.89 34.24
CA ILE A 32 37.36 7.70 35.05
C ILE A 32 37.17 8.17 36.50
N LEU A 33 35.97 7.98 37.04
CA LEU A 33 35.67 8.17 38.46
C LEU A 33 35.71 6.79 39.15
N GLU A 34 36.82 6.51 39.83
CA GLU A 34 36.99 5.38 40.75
C GLU A 34 36.34 5.70 42.11
N ILE A 35 35.47 4.82 42.63
CA ILE A 35 35.03 4.78 44.04
C ILE A 35 34.87 3.28 44.44
N PRO A 36 35.23 2.88 45.69
CA PRO A 36 35.86 1.58 46.05
C PRO A 36 34.89 0.43 46.42
N PRO A 37 35.42 -0.79 46.73
CA PRO A 37 34.62 -2.00 46.86
C PRO A 37 34.08 -2.30 48.27
N GLU A 38 33.02 -3.12 48.23
CA GLU A 38 32.48 -4.06 49.23
C GLU A 38 31.76 -3.55 50.49
N THR A 39 30.52 -4.00 50.65
CA THR A 39 30.11 -4.90 51.74
C THR A 39 28.84 -5.67 51.38
N ASP A 40 28.89 -6.98 51.54
CA ASP A 40 27.76 -7.91 51.53
C ASP A 40 26.73 -7.57 52.63
N HIS A 41 25.44 -7.58 52.28
CA HIS A 41 24.36 -7.91 53.20
C HIS A 41 23.16 -8.47 52.43
N ASP A 42 22.96 -9.77 52.59
CA ASP A 42 21.68 -10.45 52.41
C ASP A 42 20.61 -9.77 53.29
N ASP A 43 19.45 -9.45 52.71
CA ASP A 43 18.18 -10.08 53.10
C ASP A 43 16.96 -9.45 52.41
N SER A 44 16.02 -10.34 52.13
CA SER A 44 14.58 -10.08 51.97
C SER A 44 14.10 -9.47 50.65
N SER A 45 13.92 -10.39 49.70
CA SER A 45 12.84 -10.46 48.74
C SER A 45 11.54 -9.79 49.24
N SER A 46 11.29 -8.57 48.79
CA SER A 46 9.95 -7.99 48.71
C SER A 46 9.61 -7.90 47.23
N SER A 47 8.81 -8.85 46.76
CA SER A 47 8.23 -8.83 45.42
C SER A 47 7.23 -7.68 45.35
N SER A 48 7.72 -6.48 45.06
CA SER A 48 6.87 -5.42 44.54
C SER A 48 6.51 -5.78 43.12
N ASP A 49 5.29 -6.31 42.98
CA ASP A 49 4.55 -6.55 41.76
C ASP A 49 4.52 -5.26 40.92
N LEU A 50 5.57 -5.03 40.14
CA LEU A 50 5.58 -4.06 39.06
C LEU A 50 4.90 -4.76 37.89
N THR A 51 3.57 -4.70 37.84
CA THR A 51 2.84 -4.87 36.60
C THR A 51 3.29 -3.74 35.67
N LEU A 52 4.41 -3.95 34.97
CA LEU A 52 4.77 -3.19 33.79
C LEU A 52 3.58 -3.36 32.86
N ASP A 53 2.79 -2.29 32.76
CA ASP A 53 1.66 -2.17 31.83
C ASP A 53 2.24 -2.28 30.41
N HIS A 54 2.40 -3.51 29.96
CA HIS A 54 3.13 -3.83 28.75
C HIS A 54 2.16 -3.61 27.60
N ASP A 55 2.10 -2.39 27.06
CA ASP A 55 1.25 -2.07 25.90
C ASP A 55 1.59 -3.05 24.76
N PRO A 56 0.73 -4.03 24.45
CA PRO A 56 1.04 -5.05 23.46
C PRO A 56 1.18 -4.44 22.07
N LEU A 57 0.59 -3.27 21.81
CA LEU A 57 0.74 -2.54 20.56
C LEU A 57 2.10 -1.86 20.46
N ALA A 58 2.64 -1.35 21.57
CA ALA A 58 3.98 -0.77 21.57
C ALA A 58 5.03 -1.84 21.23
N THR A 59 4.92 -3.03 21.83
CA THR A 59 5.79 -4.16 21.51
C THR A 59 5.68 -4.57 20.05
N GLU A 60 4.46 -4.67 19.51
CA GLU A 60 4.27 -5.08 18.11
C GLU A 60 4.73 -4.00 17.11
N ARG A 61 4.61 -2.71 17.45
CA ARG A 61 5.20 -1.62 16.66
C ARG A 61 6.73 -1.71 16.61
N SER A 62 7.38 -1.93 17.75
CA SER A 62 8.83 -2.10 17.82
C SER A 62 9.28 -3.31 16.99
N ARG A 63 8.56 -4.42 17.09
CA ARG A 63 8.82 -5.61 16.28
C ARG A 63 8.69 -5.34 14.79
N LEU A 64 7.65 -4.59 14.37
CA LEU A 64 7.51 -4.17 12.98
C LEU A 64 8.72 -3.33 12.55
N ARG A 65 9.11 -2.31 13.31
CA ARG A 65 10.28 -1.46 12.97
C ARG A 65 11.56 -2.26 12.80
N GLN A 66 11.83 -3.20 13.70
CA GLN A 66 12.97 -4.11 13.61
C GLN A 66 12.89 -4.98 12.35
N HIS A 67 11.72 -5.54 12.04
CA HIS A 67 11.47 -6.36 10.84
C HIS A 67 11.70 -5.59 9.54
N LEU A 68 11.35 -4.30 9.53
CA LEU A 68 11.62 -3.40 8.41
C LEU A 68 13.11 -3.00 8.33
N GLY A 69 13.90 -3.28 9.36
CA GLY A 69 15.29 -2.84 9.48
C GLY A 69 15.44 -1.35 9.77
N LEU A 70 14.42 -0.69 10.32
CA LEU A 70 14.49 0.73 10.68
C LEU A 70 15.32 0.99 11.94
N ASP A 71 15.46 -0.04 12.78
CA ASP A 71 16.24 0.01 14.01
C ASP A 71 17.58 -0.76 13.88
N SER A 72 17.87 -1.30 12.70
CA SER A 72 19.06 -2.12 12.41
C SER A 72 20.05 -1.34 11.55
N ALA A 73 21.35 -1.46 11.83
CA ALA A 73 22.41 -0.88 10.98
C ALA A 73 22.49 -1.54 9.59
N HIS A 74 21.90 -2.71 9.42
CA HIS A 74 21.90 -3.48 8.19
C HIS A 74 20.48 -3.61 7.65
N SER A 75 20.29 -3.33 6.36
CA SER A 75 19.02 -3.55 5.67
C SER A 75 18.70 -5.05 5.60
N PRO A 76 17.43 -5.47 5.77
CA PRO A 76 17.07 -6.86 5.61
C PRO A 76 17.34 -7.32 4.17
N GLN A 77 17.78 -8.57 4.02
CA GLN A 77 18.11 -9.16 2.71
C GLN A 77 16.89 -9.21 1.78
N THR A 78 15.69 -9.38 2.34
CA THR A 78 14.42 -9.21 1.63
C THR A 78 13.63 -8.12 2.32
N GLN A 79 13.25 -7.08 1.58
CA GLN A 79 12.47 -5.97 2.14
C GLN A 79 11.01 -6.40 2.34
N PRO A 80 10.46 -6.32 3.57
CA PRO A 80 9.04 -6.57 3.77
C PRO A 80 8.16 -5.54 3.05
N LEU A 81 7.13 -6.02 2.37
CA LEU A 81 6.13 -5.23 1.67
C LEU A 81 4.74 -5.44 2.30
N PHE A 82 3.91 -4.40 2.19
CA PHE A 82 2.55 -4.38 2.72
C PHE A 82 1.59 -4.47 1.54
N PHE A 83 1.09 -5.65 1.26
CA PHE A 83 0.18 -5.85 0.15
C PHE A 83 -1.25 -5.58 0.57
N VAL A 84 -1.92 -4.64 -0.09
CA VAL A 84 -3.38 -4.54 0.00
C VAL A 84 -3.95 -5.50 -1.02
N GLU A 85 -4.70 -6.50 -0.54
CA GLU A 85 -5.23 -7.58 -1.37
C GLU A 85 -6.65 -7.93 -0.93
N ARG A 86 -7.38 -8.59 -1.84
CA ARG A 86 -8.69 -9.15 -1.53
C ARG A 86 -8.52 -10.54 -0.91
N VAL A 87 -9.33 -10.91 0.08
CA VAL A 87 -9.40 -12.30 0.53
C VAL A 87 -10.08 -13.11 -0.58
N PRO A 88 -9.51 -14.24 -1.05
CA PRO A 88 -10.16 -15.08 -2.05
C PRO A 88 -11.60 -15.45 -1.67
N ASP A 89 -12.49 -15.51 -2.66
CA ASP A 89 -13.89 -15.93 -2.50
C ASP A 89 -13.99 -17.46 -2.38
N THR A 90 -13.42 -18.02 -1.31
CA THR A 90 -13.50 -19.44 -1.00
C THR A 90 -14.55 -19.71 0.06
N ASN A 91 -15.16 -20.90 0.06
CA ASN A 91 -16.09 -21.36 1.11
C ASN A 91 -15.39 -21.66 2.46
N THR A 92 -14.21 -21.08 2.70
CA THR A 92 -13.41 -21.31 3.90
C THR A 92 -13.76 -20.31 4.98
N ALA A 93 -13.44 -20.65 6.23
CA ALA A 93 -13.56 -19.74 7.36
C ALA A 93 -12.74 -18.46 7.16
N SER A 94 -13.15 -17.40 7.88
CA SER A 94 -12.40 -16.15 7.95
C SER A 94 -10.96 -16.37 8.42
N VAL A 95 -10.02 -15.59 7.88
CA VAL A 95 -8.62 -15.61 8.30
C VAL A 95 -8.45 -14.72 9.55
N SER A 96 -7.65 -15.14 10.52
CA SER A 96 -7.39 -14.35 11.73
C SER A 96 -6.58 -13.08 11.44
N CYS A 97 -6.91 -11.98 12.12
CA CYS A 97 -6.06 -10.80 12.16
C CYS A 97 -4.88 -11.03 13.12
N ASN A 98 -3.66 -10.67 12.71
CA ASN A 98 -2.44 -10.83 13.50
C ASN A 98 -2.22 -9.70 14.52
N LEU A 99 -3.09 -8.69 14.59
CA LEU A 99 -2.96 -7.62 15.59
C LEU A 99 -3.29 -8.15 16.99
N PRO A 100 -2.41 -7.98 18.00
CA PRO A 100 -2.72 -8.35 19.38
C PRO A 100 -4.04 -7.73 19.87
N GLY A 101 -4.92 -8.57 20.41
CA GLY A 101 -6.24 -8.16 20.91
C GLY A 101 -7.34 -8.06 19.85
N CYS A 102 -7.04 -8.23 18.55
CA CYS A 102 -8.08 -8.34 17.53
C CYS A 102 -8.56 -9.80 17.43
N THR A 103 -9.81 -10.04 17.80
CA THR A 103 -10.45 -11.36 17.71
C THR A 103 -11.34 -11.51 16.48
N ALA A 104 -11.56 -10.42 15.74
CA ALA A 104 -12.38 -10.44 14.53
C ALA A 104 -11.66 -11.18 13.40
N GLY A 105 -12.40 -12.03 12.68
CA GLY A 105 -11.94 -12.63 11.44
C GLY A 105 -11.95 -11.62 10.28
N ILE A 106 -11.16 -11.92 9.25
CA ILE A 106 -11.16 -11.25 7.95
C ILE A 106 -11.91 -12.16 6.98
N ASN A 107 -13.09 -11.73 6.54
CA ASN A 107 -13.99 -12.56 5.75
C ASN A 107 -13.52 -12.74 4.29
N PRO A 108 -13.91 -13.84 3.62
CA PRO A 108 -13.79 -13.97 2.18
C PRO A 108 -14.35 -12.76 1.44
N GLY A 109 -13.68 -12.35 0.36
CA GLY A 109 -14.05 -11.20 -0.46
C GLY A 109 -13.72 -9.82 0.12
N ALA A 110 -13.39 -9.71 1.42
CA ALA A 110 -13.02 -8.45 2.05
C ALA A 110 -11.60 -8.00 1.65
N LEU A 111 -11.30 -6.71 1.80
CA LEU A 111 -9.94 -6.19 1.68
C LEU A 111 -9.15 -6.47 2.95
N ARG A 112 -7.86 -6.78 2.79
CA ARG A 112 -6.91 -6.97 3.90
C ARG A 112 -5.53 -6.43 3.56
N LEU A 113 -4.70 -6.31 4.59
CA LEU A 113 -3.28 -6.10 4.44
C LEU A 113 -2.53 -7.41 4.71
N ALA A 114 -1.65 -7.80 3.80
CA ALA A 114 -0.73 -8.92 3.93
C ALA A 114 0.71 -8.41 4.03
N LEU A 115 1.32 -8.58 5.20
CA LEU A 115 2.73 -8.29 5.43
C LEU A 115 3.57 -9.48 4.95
N ASN A 116 4.42 -9.27 3.94
CA ASN A 116 5.21 -10.34 3.35
C ASN A 116 6.69 -9.95 3.16
N PRO A 117 7.64 -10.75 3.68
CA PRO A 117 7.42 -11.86 4.63
C PRO A 117 6.82 -11.35 5.96
N GLY A 118 6.11 -12.23 6.67
CA GLY A 118 5.57 -11.95 8.02
C GLY A 118 6.67 -11.76 9.08
N MET A 119 6.33 -11.12 10.21
CA MET A 119 7.22 -10.86 11.35
C MET A 119 7.53 -12.11 12.18
N GLY A 120 6.76 -13.19 12.05
CA GLY A 120 6.89 -14.42 12.85
C GLY A 120 7.75 -15.53 12.24
N GLY A 121 8.24 -15.37 11.01
CA GLY A 121 8.91 -16.46 10.31
C GLY A 121 10.41 -16.56 10.60
N GLU A 122 10.85 -17.63 11.25
CA GLU A 122 12.25 -18.11 11.18
C GLU A 122 12.59 -18.70 9.78
N ALA A 123 11.56 -18.98 8.98
CA ALA A 123 11.69 -19.58 7.66
C ALA A 123 11.45 -18.56 6.54
N TRP A 124 12.49 -18.41 5.69
CA TRP A 124 12.60 -17.52 4.53
C TRP A 124 11.66 -17.86 3.36
N PHE A 125 10.61 -18.66 3.58
CA PHE A 125 9.67 -18.96 2.52
C PHE A 125 8.78 -17.76 2.28
N ARG A 126 8.79 -17.28 1.03
CA ARG A 126 7.96 -16.20 0.46
C ARG A 126 6.44 -16.37 0.67
N SER A 127 6.02 -17.43 1.36
CA SER A 127 4.64 -17.85 1.60
C SER A 127 4.11 -17.50 3.01
N SER A 128 4.96 -17.13 3.99
CA SER A 128 4.47 -16.71 5.31
C SER A 128 4.05 -15.24 5.25
N SER A 129 2.77 -14.98 5.40
CA SER A 129 2.26 -13.60 5.45
C SER A 129 1.42 -13.44 6.69
N ASP A 130 1.67 -12.35 7.40
CA ASP A 130 0.80 -11.95 8.50
C ASP A 130 -0.34 -11.12 7.92
N TYR A 131 -1.56 -11.44 8.30
CA TYR A 131 -2.77 -10.83 7.76
C TYR A 131 -3.40 -9.90 8.78
N TYR A 132 -3.81 -8.72 8.33
CA TYR A 132 -4.41 -7.71 9.17
C TYR A 132 -5.63 -7.12 8.48
N HIS A 133 -6.65 -6.73 9.25
CA HIS A 133 -7.54 -5.68 8.78
C HIS A 133 -6.69 -4.44 8.48
N ILE A 134 -7.02 -3.68 7.44
CA ILE A 134 -6.23 -2.51 7.05
C ILE A 134 -6.16 -1.50 8.21
N SER A 135 -7.29 -1.22 8.87
CA SER A 135 -7.37 -0.37 10.05
C SER A 135 -6.57 -0.89 11.25
N CYS A 136 -6.48 -2.21 11.41
CA CYS A 136 -5.65 -2.82 12.45
C CYS A 136 -4.16 -2.63 12.16
N PHE A 137 -3.74 -2.77 10.90
CA PHE A 137 -2.33 -2.58 10.54
C PHE A 137 -1.89 -1.12 10.64
N GLU A 138 -2.77 -0.17 10.35
CA GLU A 138 -2.51 1.25 10.58
C GLU A 138 -2.25 1.56 12.06
N ARG A 139 -2.72 0.74 13.00
CA ARG A 139 -2.33 0.89 14.42
C ARG A 139 -0.87 0.52 14.67
N LEU A 140 -0.21 -0.17 13.74
CA LEU A 140 1.19 -0.57 13.79
C LEU A 140 2.08 0.30 12.90
N ALA A 141 1.71 0.47 11.63
CA ALA A 141 2.43 1.26 10.65
C ALA A 141 1.89 2.70 10.60
N ASP A 142 2.79 3.68 10.47
CA ASP A 142 2.41 5.08 10.32
C ASP A 142 2.67 5.51 8.87
N PHE A 143 1.62 5.59 8.06
CA PHE A 143 1.73 5.95 6.64
C PHE A 143 2.02 7.43 6.39
N THR A 144 2.07 8.27 7.43
CA THR A 144 2.65 9.61 7.35
C THR A 144 4.18 9.59 7.30
N GLN A 145 4.81 8.42 7.45
CA GLN A 145 6.25 8.24 7.33
C GLN A 145 6.58 7.49 6.03
N SER A 146 7.49 8.03 5.23
CA SER A 146 7.89 7.47 3.92
C SER A 146 8.38 6.02 4.03
N ALA A 147 9.05 5.67 5.14
CA ALA A 147 9.53 4.33 5.45
C ALA A 147 8.44 3.25 5.43
N TYR A 148 7.20 3.61 5.78
CA TYR A 148 6.06 2.70 5.74
C TYR A 148 5.27 2.86 4.44
N LEU A 149 5.01 4.10 4.00
CA LEU A 149 4.24 4.37 2.77
C LEU A 149 4.87 3.70 1.54
N ASN A 150 6.20 3.75 1.42
CA ASN A 150 6.92 3.19 0.27
C ASN A 150 6.75 1.67 0.15
N ARG A 151 6.46 0.98 1.26
CA ARG A 151 6.27 -0.48 1.32
C ARG A 151 4.85 -0.91 0.96
N LEU A 152 3.88 0.01 0.92
CA LEU A 152 2.51 -0.31 0.54
C LEU A 152 2.42 -0.62 -0.96
N VAL A 153 1.89 -1.78 -1.32
CA VAL A 153 1.75 -2.23 -2.71
C VAL A 153 0.32 -2.74 -2.93
N PRO A 154 -0.47 -2.12 -3.84
CA PRO A 154 -1.73 -2.72 -4.24
C PRO A 154 -1.46 -4.03 -5.00
N LEU A 155 -2.18 -5.10 -4.66
CA LEU A 155 -2.04 -6.38 -5.34
C LEU A 155 -2.89 -6.41 -6.62
N THR A 156 -2.22 -6.42 -7.77
CA THR A 156 -2.82 -6.28 -9.10
C THR A 156 -2.27 -7.34 -10.06
N ARG A 157 -2.83 -7.37 -11.27
CA ARG A 157 -2.29 -8.16 -12.40
C ARG A 157 -0.80 -7.90 -12.70
N ASN A 158 -0.28 -6.73 -12.31
CA ASN A 158 1.10 -6.32 -12.58
C ASN A 158 2.03 -6.52 -11.37
N THR A 159 1.49 -6.65 -10.15
CA THR A 159 2.29 -6.72 -8.91
C THR A 159 2.24 -8.07 -8.20
N PHE A 160 1.37 -9.01 -8.60
CA PHE A 160 1.20 -10.30 -7.90
C PHE A 160 2.50 -11.14 -7.81
N LYS A 161 3.42 -11.00 -8.76
CA LYS A 161 4.71 -11.71 -8.71
C LYS A 161 5.59 -11.22 -7.56
N LEU A 162 5.51 -9.94 -7.21
CA LEU A 162 6.24 -9.36 -6.07
C LEU A 162 5.75 -9.97 -4.75
N ARG A 163 4.47 -10.34 -4.69
CA ARG A 163 3.84 -11.04 -3.57
C ARG A 163 4.25 -12.52 -3.46
N GLY A 164 4.97 -13.05 -4.45
CA GLY A 164 5.35 -14.46 -4.53
C GLY A 164 4.22 -15.38 -5.00
N LEU A 165 3.12 -14.83 -5.56
CA LEU A 165 2.01 -15.63 -6.06
C LEU A 165 2.31 -16.20 -7.45
N LYS A 166 1.79 -17.40 -7.71
CA LYS A 166 1.82 -18.03 -9.03
C LYS A 166 0.72 -17.45 -9.91
N ALA A 167 0.92 -17.40 -11.23
CA ALA A 167 -0.09 -16.91 -12.16
C ALA A 167 -1.42 -17.69 -12.07
N SER A 168 -1.35 -19.00 -11.81
CA SER A 168 -2.52 -19.85 -11.60
C SER A 168 -3.31 -19.53 -10.33
N SER A 169 -2.71 -18.84 -9.35
CA SER A 169 -3.37 -18.46 -8.09
C SER A 169 -4.17 -17.16 -8.20
N VAL A 170 -4.01 -16.43 -9.30
CA VAL A 170 -4.65 -15.12 -9.53
C VAL A 170 -5.40 -15.07 -10.85
N SER A 171 -5.48 -16.19 -11.58
CA SER A 171 -6.07 -16.26 -12.93
C SER A 171 -7.59 -16.05 -12.94
N ASP A 172 -8.25 -16.33 -11.83
CA ASP A 172 -9.67 -16.10 -11.57
C ASP A 172 -9.94 -14.74 -10.90
N GLY A 173 -8.90 -13.92 -10.69
CA GLY A 173 -8.99 -12.67 -9.92
C GLY A 173 -8.87 -12.86 -8.41
N SER A 174 -8.62 -14.07 -7.93
CA SER A 174 -8.29 -14.31 -6.51
C SER A 174 -7.13 -13.41 -6.08
N TYR A 175 -7.24 -12.88 -4.87
CA TYR A 175 -6.32 -11.91 -4.26
C TYR A 175 -6.30 -10.51 -4.89
N LEU A 176 -6.58 -10.38 -6.18
CA LEU A 176 -6.43 -9.12 -6.90
C LEU A 176 -7.48 -8.10 -6.48
N LEU A 177 -7.04 -6.84 -6.47
CA LEU A 177 -7.92 -5.72 -6.14
C LEU A 177 -8.88 -5.42 -7.30
N PRO A 178 -10.12 -5.00 -6.98
CA PRO A 178 -10.98 -4.29 -7.92
C PRO A 178 -10.26 -3.08 -8.50
N GLY A 179 -10.57 -2.74 -9.75
CA GLY A 179 -9.97 -1.60 -10.45
C GLY A 179 -10.08 -0.30 -9.67
N GLY A 180 -11.26 0.04 -9.15
CA GLY A 180 -11.48 1.25 -8.34
C GLY A 180 -10.61 1.29 -7.09
N VAL A 181 -10.44 0.16 -6.40
CA VAL A 181 -9.57 0.05 -5.23
C VAL A 181 -8.10 0.25 -5.61
N GLU A 182 -7.65 -0.37 -6.70
CA GLU A 182 -6.31 -0.15 -7.26
C GLU A 182 -6.07 1.34 -7.55
N ARG A 183 -7.00 2.00 -8.24
CA ARG A 183 -6.90 3.43 -8.57
C ARG A 183 -6.83 4.31 -7.32
N LEU A 184 -7.73 4.07 -6.35
CA LEU A 184 -7.81 4.83 -5.11
C LEU A 184 -6.52 4.72 -4.29
N ILE A 185 -5.99 3.51 -4.09
CA ILE A 185 -4.76 3.30 -3.32
C ILE A 185 -3.56 3.98 -4.00
N LEU A 186 -3.47 3.91 -5.32
CA LEU A 186 -2.37 4.53 -6.06
C LEU A 186 -2.41 6.06 -5.94
N GLU A 187 -3.58 6.67 -6.13
CA GLU A 187 -3.74 8.12 -6.01
C GLU A 187 -3.53 8.58 -4.57
N TRP A 188 -4.11 7.89 -3.60
CA TRP A 188 -3.90 8.13 -2.18
C TRP A 188 -2.40 8.10 -1.82
N LYS A 189 -1.68 7.09 -2.32
CA LYS A 189 -0.23 6.95 -2.07
C LYS A 189 0.56 8.12 -2.68
N VAL A 190 0.16 8.63 -3.84
CA VAL A 190 0.77 9.82 -4.46
C VAL A 190 0.51 11.07 -3.62
N ARG A 191 -0.75 11.35 -3.25
CA ARG A 191 -1.11 12.52 -2.42
C ARG A 191 -0.38 12.51 -1.08
N ARG A 192 -0.38 11.36 -0.39
CA ARG A 192 0.34 11.18 0.88
C ARG A 192 1.86 11.36 0.72
N GLY A 193 2.44 10.84 -0.36
CA GLY A 193 3.86 11.05 -0.67
C GLY A 193 4.21 12.53 -0.87
N MET A 194 3.38 13.26 -1.61
CA MET A 194 3.54 14.71 -1.81
C MET A 194 3.49 15.47 -0.48
N GLU A 195 2.58 15.11 0.42
CA GLU A 195 2.47 15.73 1.74
C GLU A 195 3.70 15.46 2.61
N ILE A 196 4.22 14.23 2.59
CA ILE A 196 5.45 13.86 3.28
C ILE A 196 6.62 14.68 2.76
N ASP A 197 6.79 14.76 1.44
CA ASP A 197 7.89 15.52 0.85
C ASP A 197 7.79 17.03 1.16
N LYS A 198 6.57 17.58 1.20
CA LYS A 198 6.32 18.98 1.61
C LYS A 198 6.70 19.20 3.07
N ARG A 199 6.26 18.30 3.97
CA ARG A 199 6.59 18.35 5.40
C ARG A 199 8.09 18.25 5.63
N ASP A 200 8.76 17.37 4.91
CA ASP A 200 10.18 17.07 5.08
C ASP A 200 11.08 18.06 4.33
N GLY A 201 10.50 19.05 3.63
CA GLY A 201 11.23 20.09 2.92
C GLY A 201 11.97 19.61 1.66
N VAL A 202 11.60 18.44 1.13
CA VAL A 202 12.22 17.79 -0.05
C VAL A 202 11.31 17.81 -1.28
N PHE A 203 10.17 18.47 -1.19
CA PHE A 203 9.19 18.55 -2.28
C PHE A 203 9.78 19.19 -3.54
N ASN A 204 9.68 18.45 -4.64
CA ASN A 204 9.98 18.94 -5.98
C ASN A 204 8.81 18.62 -6.92
N PRO A 205 8.12 19.64 -7.48
CA PRO A 205 7.02 19.43 -8.42
C PRO A 205 7.36 18.50 -9.58
N SER A 206 8.59 18.53 -10.10
CA SER A 206 8.98 17.74 -11.26
C SER A 206 9.00 16.23 -10.98
N TYR A 207 9.07 15.79 -9.72
CA TYR A 207 8.95 14.37 -9.35
C TYR A 207 7.52 13.85 -9.47
N TYR A 208 6.54 14.74 -9.51
CA TYR A 208 5.11 14.45 -9.60
C TYR A 208 4.52 14.79 -10.96
N GLU A 209 5.30 15.40 -11.85
CA GLU A 209 4.89 15.65 -13.23
C GLU A 209 4.87 14.34 -14.02
N LEU A 210 3.72 14.07 -14.63
CA LEU A 210 3.51 12.94 -15.52
C LEU A 210 3.55 13.42 -16.96
N ASP A 211 4.01 12.55 -17.86
CA ASP A 211 3.81 12.73 -19.29
C ASP A 211 2.33 13.02 -19.59
N PRO A 212 1.99 14.01 -20.44
CA PRO A 212 0.61 14.41 -20.70
C PRO A 212 -0.31 13.24 -21.13
N SER A 213 0.21 12.29 -21.92
CA SER A 213 -0.58 11.14 -22.37
C SER A 213 -0.86 10.17 -21.22
N VAL A 214 0.11 10.00 -20.31
CA VAL A 214 -0.06 9.21 -19.09
C VAL A 214 -1.02 9.90 -18.13
N ARG A 215 -0.89 11.22 -17.94
CA ARG A 215 -1.79 12.02 -17.10
C ARG A 215 -3.23 11.91 -17.58
N ALA A 216 -3.47 12.11 -18.88
CA ALA A 216 -4.79 11.98 -19.47
C ALA A 216 -5.37 10.57 -19.26
N LEU A 217 -4.56 9.53 -19.46
CA LEU A 217 -5.00 8.16 -19.24
C LEU A 217 -5.35 7.87 -17.77
N LEU A 218 -4.58 8.40 -16.82
CA LEU A 218 -4.77 8.11 -15.39
C LEU A 218 -5.88 8.95 -14.74
N TYR A 219 -6.09 10.19 -15.18
CA TYR A 219 -6.97 11.15 -14.51
C TYR A 219 -8.19 11.57 -15.34
N GLU A 220 -8.09 11.51 -16.67
CA GLU A 220 -9.13 11.99 -17.56
C GLU A 220 -9.88 10.85 -18.26
N ALA A 221 -9.34 9.63 -18.26
CA ALA A 221 -10.00 8.48 -18.89
C ALA A 221 -11.47 8.33 -18.44
N GLY A 222 -12.35 8.19 -19.44
CA GLY A 222 -13.79 8.10 -19.25
C GLY A 222 -14.53 9.46 -19.19
N SER A 223 -13.82 10.58 -19.18
CA SER A 223 -14.42 11.93 -19.17
C SER A 223 -14.95 12.33 -20.53
N ARG A 224 -15.79 13.37 -20.58
CA ARG A 224 -16.30 13.89 -21.87
C ARG A 224 -15.19 14.48 -22.75
N GLY A 225 -14.18 15.07 -22.12
CA GLY A 225 -13.04 15.70 -22.80
C GLY A 225 -11.92 14.74 -23.18
N TYR A 226 -11.93 13.51 -22.67
CA TYR A 226 -10.86 12.56 -22.90
C TYR A 226 -10.89 12.03 -24.33
N TRP A 227 -9.87 12.42 -25.08
CA TRP A 227 -9.60 11.87 -26.40
C TRP A 227 -8.26 11.13 -26.39
N PRO A 228 -8.24 9.81 -26.64
CA PRO A 228 -6.98 9.08 -26.63
C PRO A 228 -6.11 9.53 -27.81
N THR A 229 -5.02 10.23 -27.50
CA THR A 229 -4.04 10.71 -28.50
C THR A 229 -3.07 9.61 -28.93
N GLY A 230 -3.05 8.49 -28.22
CA GLY A 230 -2.23 7.32 -28.48
C GLY A 230 -1.99 6.51 -27.22
N ARG A 231 -1.42 5.32 -27.38
CA ARG A 231 -0.94 4.51 -26.25
C ARG A 231 0.38 5.10 -25.75
N PRO A 232 0.52 5.44 -24.45
CA PRO A 232 1.78 5.89 -23.89
C PRO A 232 2.92 4.88 -24.12
N ALA A 233 4.14 5.37 -24.30
CA ALA A 233 5.31 4.51 -24.52
C ALA A 233 5.54 3.56 -23.34
N GLY A 234 5.93 2.31 -23.63
CA GLY A 234 6.21 1.29 -22.62
C GLY A 234 4.98 0.65 -21.96
N LEU A 235 3.77 1.19 -22.17
CA LEU A 235 2.55 0.62 -21.60
C LEU A 235 2.03 -0.53 -22.47
N ASP A 236 1.83 -1.72 -21.90
CA ASP A 236 1.22 -2.83 -22.65
C ASP A 236 -0.17 -2.49 -23.22
N MET A 237 -0.54 -3.10 -24.36
CA MET A 237 -1.82 -2.80 -25.02
C MET A 237 -3.03 -3.17 -24.15
N PHE A 238 -2.97 -4.31 -23.45
CA PHE A 238 -4.05 -4.71 -22.55
C PHE A 238 -4.15 -3.78 -21.35
N GLU A 239 -3.01 -3.38 -20.80
CA GLU A 239 -2.95 -2.40 -19.71
C GLU A 239 -3.55 -1.05 -20.13
N TYR A 240 -3.19 -0.57 -21.32
CA TYR A 240 -3.75 0.64 -21.90
C TYR A 240 -5.28 0.58 -22.01
N TYR A 241 -5.84 -0.48 -22.58
CA TYR A 241 -7.30 -0.61 -22.68
C TYR A 241 -7.98 -0.78 -21.33
N THR A 242 -7.33 -1.46 -20.39
CA THR A 242 -7.82 -1.59 -19.02
C THR A 242 -7.95 -0.21 -18.38
N LEU A 243 -6.90 0.60 -18.40
CA LEU A 243 -6.91 1.96 -17.84
C LEU A 243 -7.86 2.90 -18.59
N ALA A 244 -7.88 2.84 -19.93
CA ALA A 244 -8.68 3.75 -20.75
C ALA A 244 -10.19 3.46 -20.70
N ARG A 245 -10.60 2.25 -20.29
CA ARG A 245 -12.00 1.80 -20.36
C ARG A 245 -12.47 1.10 -19.09
N THR A 246 -11.87 -0.04 -18.77
CA THR A 246 -12.35 -0.94 -17.70
C THR A 246 -12.23 -0.29 -16.33
N VAL A 247 -11.13 0.41 -16.08
CA VAL A 247 -10.86 1.08 -14.80
C VAL A 247 -10.69 2.60 -14.98
N ALA A 248 -11.33 3.15 -16.02
CA ALA A 248 -11.42 4.58 -16.25
C ALA A 248 -12.01 5.27 -15.01
N VAL A 249 -11.43 6.39 -14.59
CA VAL A 249 -11.78 7.05 -13.33
C VAL A 249 -13.00 7.97 -13.45
N ASN A 250 -13.38 8.34 -14.67
CA ASN A 250 -14.55 9.18 -14.94
C ASN A 250 -15.69 8.41 -15.58
N GLU A 251 -16.92 8.87 -15.38
CA GLU A 251 -18.14 8.34 -16.00
C GLU A 251 -19.04 9.49 -16.47
N VAL A 252 -19.43 9.45 -17.75
CA VAL A 252 -20.21 10.51 -18.38
C VAL A 252 -21.70 10.18 -18.35
N GLY A 253 -22.48 11.11 -17.81
CA GLY A 253 -23.93 11.03 -17.70
C GLY A 253 -24.71 11.59 -18.88
N LYS A 254 -26.00 11.87 -18.63
CA LYS A 254 -26.86 12.61 -19.55
C LYS A 254 -26.54 14.11 -19.44
N GLY A 255 -26.67 14.83 -20.56
CA GLY A 255 -26.42 16.27 -20.60
C GLY A 255 -24.96 16.58 -20.26
N ASN A 256 -24.75 17.42 -19.25
CA ASN A 256 -23.42 17.87 -18.81
C ASN A 256 -22.87 17.11 -17.59
N GLU A 257 -23.61 16.17 -17.01
CA GLU A 257 -23.20 15.45 -15.80
C GLU A 257 -21.97 14.58 -16.03
N GLU A 258 -21.06 14.59 -15.05
CA GLU A 258 -19.85 13.77 -15.02
C GLU A 258 -19.56 13.38 -13.57
N TRP A 259 -19.07 12.17 -13.38
CA TRP A 259 -18.68 11.64 -12.07
C TRP A 259 -17.23 11.18 -12.12
N ASN A 260 -16.46 11.45 -11.06
CA ASN A 260 -15.06 11.09 -10.93
C ASN A 260 -14.83 10.26 -9.65
N LEU A 261 -14.03 9.20 -9.77
CA LEU A 261 -13.69 8.29 -8.67
C LEU A 261 -12.95 8.98 -7.52
N PHE A 262 -11.98 9.84 -7.85
CA PHE A 262 -11.16 10.51 -6.85
C PHE A 262 -12.00 11.53 -6.09
N ASP A 263 -12.75 12.38 -6.79
CA ASP A 263 -13.63 13.38 -6.15
C ASP A 263 -14.68 12.74 -5.24
N ALA A 264 -15.13 11.53 -5.57
CA ALA A 264 -16.17 10.83 -4.80
C ALA A 264 -15.66 10.17 -3.51
N PHE A 265 -14.37 9.82 -3.43
CA PHE A 265 -13.85 8.99 -2.32
C PHE A 265 -12.60 9.54 -1.64
N LEU A 266 -11.84 10.41 -2.30
CA LEU A 266 -10.71 11.13 -1.72
C LEU A 266 -11.19 12.51 -1.26
N ASP A 267 -11.03 12.84 0.01
CA ASP A 267 -11.36 14.19 0.47
C ASP A 267 -10.32 15.19 -0.05
N ASP A 268 -10.81 16.33 -0.55
CA ASP A 268 -9.96 17.47 -0.92
C ASP A 268 -9.44 18.26 0.30
N LYS A 269 -9.92 17.94 1.50
CA LYS A 269 -9.78 18.78 2.71
C LYS A 269 -8.75 18.34 3.74
N ASP A 270 -7.91 17.34 3.46
CA ASP A 270 -7.00 16.85 4.49
C ASP A 270 -5.71 17.67 4.58
N GLU A 271 -5.81 18.83 5.23
CA GLU A 271 -4.67 19.52 5.84
C GLU A 271 -4.01 18.68 6.95
N CYS A 272 -4.54 17.52 7.33
CA CYS A 272 -3.90 16.56 8.25
C CYS A 272 -4.54 15.17 8.11
N GLY A 273 -4.35 14.49 6.99
CA GLY A 273 -4.85 13.12 6.89
C GLY A 273 -4.13 12.23 7.91
N GLY A 274 -4.91 11.74 8.86
CA GLY A 274 -4.42 11.05 10.04
C GLY A 274 -3.88 9.66 9.72
N ARG A 275 -3.42 8.97 10.77
CA ARG A 275 -2.84 7.61 10.69
C ARG A 275 -3.77 6.55 10.05
N HIS A 276 -5.07 6.84 9.92
CA HIS A 276 -6.13 5.88 9.56
C HIS A 276 -6.89 6.21 8.25
N ASP A 277 -6.30 7.06 7.41
CA ASP A 277 -6.94 7.59 6.21
C ASP A 277 -7.11 6.56 5.09
N LEU A 278 -6.21 5.59 4.94
CA LEU A 278 -6.32 4.52 3.95
C LEU A 278 -7.52 3.61 4.25
N SER A 279 -7.64 3.12 5.48
CA SER A 279 -8.77 2.26 5.84
C SER A 279 -10.11 2.99 5.78
N GLU A 280 -10.13 4.28 6.11
CA GLU A 280 -11.33 5.11 6.01
C GLU A 280 -11.78 5.30 4.55
N MET A 281 -10.85 5.70 3.66
CA MET A 281 -11.11 5.84 2.23
C MET A 281 -11.65 4.53 1.64
N LEU A 282 -11.02 3.39 1.95
CA LEU A 282 -11.47 2.09 1.49
C LEU A 282 -12.83 1.68 2.09
N GLY A 283 -13.11 2.08 3.34
CA GLY A 283 -14.42 1.89 3.95
C GLY A 283 -15.52 2.69 3.27
N ARG A 284 -15.23 3.89 2.74
CA ARG A 284 -16.18 4.66 1.92
C ARG A 284 -16.46 3.94 0.59
N TRP A 285 -15.42 3.45 -0.06
CA TRP A 285 -15.55 2.63 -1.28
C TRP A 285 -16.45 1.42 -1.04
N ASP A 286 -16.21 0.64 0.02
CA ASP A 286 -17.01 -0.54 0.35
C ASP A 286 -18.48 -0.20 0.63
N ARG A 287 -18.77 0.94 1.27
CA ARG A 287 -20.16 1.43 1.42
C ARG A 287 -20.77 1.79 0.07
N GLY A 288 -20.02 2.48 -0.79
CA GLY A 288 -20.46 2.80 -2.15
C GLY A 288 -20.80 1.55 -2.98
N MET A 289 -19.99 0.51 -2.85
CA MET A 289 -20.21 -0.81 -3.45
C MET A 289 -21.52 -1.46 -2.99
N VAL A 290 -21.78 -1.45 -1.68
CA VAL A 290 -23.01 -2.01 -1.10
C VAL A 290 -24.23 -1.26 -1.62
N LEU A 291 -24.18 0.08 -1.63
CA LEU A 291 -25.27 0.92 -2.15
C LEU A 291 -25.52 0.69 -3.64
N ALA A 292 -24.46 0.66 -4.45
CA ALA A 292 -24.56 0.40 -5.89
C ALA A 292 -25.15 -0.99 -6.20
N SER A 293 -24.87 -1.99 -5.36
CA SER A 293 -25.44 -3.33 -5.47
C SER A 293 -26.90 -3.39 -5.00
N ALA A 294 -27.27 -2.64 -3.95
CA ALA A 294 -28.63 -2.56 -3.45
C ALA A 294 -29.57 -1.89 -4.48
N ALA A 295 -29.10 -0.85 -5.16
CA ALA A 295 -29.87 -0.15 -6.20
C ALA A 295 -30.29 -1.06 -7.38
N GLU A 296 -29.54 -2.14 -7.66
CA GLU A 296 -29.93 -3.14 -8.67
C GLU A 296 -31.14 -3.97 -8.25
N LYS A 297 -31.28 -4.23 -6.95
CA LYS A 297 -32.39 -5.00 -6.39
C LYS A 297 -33.68 -4.19 -6.31
N LYS A 298 -33.69 -2.97 -6.90
CA LYS A 298 -34.77 -1.98 -6.84
C LYS A 298 -35.14 -1.59 -5.41
N ASP A 299 -34.15 -1.61 -4.52
CA ASP A 299 -34.32 -1.06 -3.19
C ASP A 299 -34.36 0.46 -3.31
N LEU A 300 -35.53 1.05 -3.03
CA LEU A 300 -35.82 2.46 -3.31
C LEU A 300 -34.94 3.41 -2.49
N GLU A 301 -34.53 3.01 -1.28
CA GLU A 301 -33.69 3.84 -0.39
C GLU A 301 -32.25 4.00 -0.90
N ALA A 302 -31.71 3.01 -1.63
CA ALA A 302 -30.36 3.09 -2.18
C ALA A 302 -30.26 3.99 -3.42
N GLN A 303 -31.37 4.20 -4.13
CA GLN A 303 -31.42 5.07 -5.32
C GLN A 303 -31.40 6.57 -4.96
N ASP A 304 -31.79 6.94 -3.74
CA ASP A 304 -31.77 8.33 -3.27
C ASP A 304 -30.35 8.80 -2.88
N VAL A 305 -29.40 7.89 -2.64
CA VAL A 305 -28.05 8.24 -2.15
C VAL A 305 -27.01 8.33 -3.27
N LEU A 306 -27.06 7.44 -4.27
CA LEU A 306 -26.12 7.43 -5.38
C LEU A 306 -26.81 7.77 -6.69
N SER A 307 -26.24 8.70 -7.45
CA SER A 307 -26.72 8.99 -8.81
C SER A 307 -26.57 7.76 -9.71
N THR A 308 -27.41 7.67 -10.74
CA THR A 308 -27.34 6.56 -11.73
C THR A 308 -25.97 6.45 -12.41
N ILE A 309 -25.29 7.60 -12.58
CA ILE A 309 -23.93 7.68 -13.13
C ILE A 309 -22.94 7.07 -12.15
N ALA A 310 -23.01 7.43 -10.87
CA ALA A 310 -22.15 6.87 -9.83
C ALA A 310 -22.33 5.37 -9.69
N ILE A 311 -23.57 4.86 -9.71
CA ILE A 311 -23.87 3.42 -9.63
C ILE A 311 -23.20 2.67 -10.79
N ARG A 312 -23.32 3.18 -12.03
CA ARG A 312 -22.69 2.58 -13.21
C ARG A 312 -21.16 2.62 -13.12
N ALA A 313 -20.60 3.74 -12.70
CA ALA A 313 -19.16 3.93 -12.55
C ALA A 313 -18.58 2.96 -11.51
N ILE A 314 -19.19 2.92 -10.32
CA ILE A 314 -18.79 2.05 -9.21
C ILE A 314 -18.78 0.60 -9.68
N LYS A 315 -19.86 0.10 -10.29
CA LYS A 315 -19.93 -1.28 -10.81
C LYS A 315 -18.84 -1.61 -11.81
N ARG A 316 -18.58 -0.71 -12.76
CA ARG A 316 -17.50 -0.87 -13.73
C ARG A 316 -16.16 -1.00 -12.98
N LEU A 317 -15.91 -0.08 -12.06
CA LEU A 317 -14.70 -0.02 -11.24
C LEU A 317 -14.60 -1.17 -10.21
N SER A 318 -15.69 -1.87 -9.90
CA SER A 318 -15.69 -3.11 -9.09
C SER A 318 -15.06 -4.30 -9.81
N THR A 319 -14.91 -4.22 -11.13
CA THR A 319 -14.32 -5.31 -11.92
C THR A 319 -12.88 -5.54 -11.48
N VAL A 320 -12.50 -6.81 -11.32
CA VAL A 320 -11.13 -7.22 -10.98
C VAL A 320 -10.37 -7.53 -12.28
N PRO A 321 -9.40 -6.70 -12.71
CA PRO A 321 -8.66 -6.97 -13.92
C PRO A 321 -7.65 -8.10 -13.71
N VAL A 322 -7.81 -9.21 -14.43
CA VAL A 322 -6.94 -10.39 -14.30
C VAL A 322 -5.74 -10.35 -15.26
N PRO A 323 -4.63 -11.05 -14.95
CA PRO A 323 -3.51 -11.19 -15.87
C PRO A 323 -3.93 -11.94 -17.14
N GLN A 324 -3.44 -11.49 -18.29
CA GLN A 324 -3.58 -12.24 -19.54
C GLN A 324 -2.61 -13.43 -19.55
N VAL A 325 -3.08 -14.59 -19.09
CA VAL A 325 -2.32 -15.84 -19.20
C VAL A 325 -2.66 -16.48 -20.56
N GLY A 326 -1.84 -16.24 -21.60
CA GLY A 326 -1.80 -17.16 -22.75
C GLY A 326 -1.90 -16.63 -24.19
N TYR A 327 -1.91 -15.32 -24.50
CA TYR A 327 -2.03 -14.86 -25.91
C TYR A 327 -0.75 -14.33 -26.56
N ASN A 328 0.37 -14.22 -25.85
CA ASN A 328 1.64 -13.71 -26.40
C ASN A 328 2.45 -14.75 -27.21
N ARG A 329 1.83 -15.82 -27.71
CA ARG A 329 2.50 -16.83 -28.56
C ARG A 329 2.04 -16.84 -30.02
N ILE A 330 1.14 -15.95 -30.44
CA ILE A 330 0.58 -16.03 -31.80
C ILE A 330 1.04 -14.89 -32.72
N TRP A 331 1.63 -13.81 -32.21
CA TRP A 331 2.16 -12.75 -33.07
C TRP A 331 3.47 -12.18 -32.50
N SER A 332 4.56 -12.88 -32.78
CA SER A 332 5.94 -12.36 -32.80
C SER A 332 6.45 -12.50 -34.22
#